data_AF-A1ZJ99-F1
#
_entry.id   AF-A1ZJ99-F1
#
_cell.length_a   1.000
_cell.length_b   1.000
_cell.length_c   1.000
_cell.angle_alpha   90.00
_cell.angle_beta   90.00
_cell.angle_gamma   90.00
#
_symmetry.space_group_name_H-M   'P 1'
#
loop_
_entity.id
_entity.type
_entity.pdbx_description
1 polymer ?
#
loop_
_entity_poly.entity_id
_entity_poly.type
_entity_poly.pdbx_seq_one_letter_code
_entity_poly.pdbx_strand_id
1 'polypeptide(L)'
;MSERNTKEEAQINWKNVAPDAYELRDDLLASFRYAFRKRDDLLNRVREISEGSGNADMIQDLSDLSALGKANLAELNKIKFDPARLDFAAAQADQLADMLALANGASHDTNQAKLLRDAAFAHLKEAVDELRTAGKYAFRKQKDRYQGYTSQYHKK
;
A
#
# COMPACT_ATOMS: atom_id res chain seq x y z
N MET A 1 33.11 -4.18 -3.54
CA MET A 1 32.10 -3.50 -2.70
C MET A 1 31.14 -4.59 -2.24
N SER A 2 31.05 -4.83 -0.93
CA SER A 2 30.20 -5.91 -0.39
C SER A 2 28.74 -5.45 -0.32
N GLU A 3 27.77 -6.32 -0.61
CA GLU A 3 26.32 -6.04 -0.54
C GLU A 3 25.83 -5.48 0.80
N ARG A 4 26.60 -5.67 1.88
CA ARG A 4 26.32 -5.06 3.20
C ARG A 4 26.59 -3.57 3.23
N ASN A 5 27.67 -3.12 2.56
CA ASN A 5 28.03 -1.70 2.53
C ASN A 5 26.98 -0.88 1.75
N THR A 6 26.43 -1.44 0.67
CA THR A 6 25.40 -0.77 -0.15
C THR A 6 24.06 -0.62 0.57
N LYS A 7 23.69 -1.57 1.44
CA LYS A 7 22.48 -1.47 2.28
C LYS A 7 22.61 -0.44 3.39
N GLU A 8 23.75 -0.44 4.08
CA GLU A 8 24.04 0.54 5.14
C GLU A 8 24.08 1.96 4.57
N GLU A 9 24.71 2.16 3.41
CA GLU A 9 24.72 3.43 2.68
C GLU A 9 23.29 3.86 2.29
N ALA A 10 22.47 2.95 1.75
CA ALA A 10 21.08 3.24 1.40
C ALA A 10 20.24 3.62 2.63
N GLN A 11 20.48 2.99 3.78
CA GLN A 11 19.76 3.31 5.02
C GLN A 11 20.18 4.66 5.62
N ILE A 12 21.46 5.04 5.50
CA ILE A 12 21.94 6.38 5.88
C ILE A 12 21.33 7.44 4.95
N ASN A 13 21.37 7.22 3.64
CA ASN A 13 20.78 8.13 2.67
C ASN A 13 19.28 8.29 2.89
N TRP A 14 18.57 7.19 3.18
CA TRP A 14 17.14 7.23 3.52
C TRP A 14 16.86 8.12 4.72
N LYS A 15 17.64 7.99 5.81
CA LYS A 15 17.47 8.83 7.01
C LYS A 15 17.67 10.32 6.74
N ASN A 16 18.49 10.67 5.75
CA ASN A 16 18.74 12.05 5.38
C ASN A 16 17.63 12.63 4.49
N VAL A 17 17.10 11.85 3.54
CA VAL A 17 16.14 12.34 2.53
C VAL A 17 14.69 12.19 2.99
N ALA A 18 14.38 11.21 3.85
CA ALA A 18 13.01 10.95 4.28
C ALA A 18 12.33 12.16 4.97
N PRO A 19 12.99 12.93 5.86
CA PRO A 19 12.37 14.11 6.46
C PRO A 19 11.86 15.12 5.42
N ASP A 20 12.67 15.44 4.42
CA ASP A 20 12.31 16.38 3.35
C ASP A 20 11.14 15.85 2.50
N ALA A 21 11.05 14.52 2.33
CA ALA A 21 9.94 13.88 1.62
C ALA A 21 8.62 13.98 2.40
N TYR A 22 8.66 13.79 3.71
CA TYR A 22 7.49 14.02 4.58
C TYR A 22 7.06 15.49 4.57
N GLU A 23 8.01 16.42 4.63
CA GLU A 23 7.72 17.85 4.55
C GLU A 23 7.06 18.21 3.22
N LEU A 24 7.60 17.72 2.10
CA LEU A 24 7.02 17.90 0.77
C LEU A 24 5.58 17.39 0.71
N ARG A 25 5.32 16.18 1.24
CA ARG A 25 3.97 15.60 1.28
C ARG A 25 3.03 16.48 2.08
N ASP A 26 3.42 16.90 3.27
CA ASP A 26 2.56 17.68 4.16
C ASP A 26 2.23 19.06 3.58
N ASP A 27 3.20 19.69 2.91
CA ASP A 27 3.03 20.93 2.14
C ASP A 27 2.03 20.78 0.98
N LEU A 28 2.14 19.67 0.22
CA LEU A 28 1.22 19.36 -0.87
C LEU A 28 -0.19 19.13 -0.33
N LEU A 29 -0.32 18.37 0.75
CA LEU A 29 -1.61 18.15 1.43
C LEU A 29 -2.25 19.46 1.89
N ALA A 30 -1.47 20.36 2.49
CA ALA A 30 -1.95 21.67 2.90
C ALA A 30 -2.43 22.51 1.69
N SER A 31 -1.63 22.52 0.62
CA SER A 31 -1.96 23.21 -0.63
C SER A 31 -3.24 22.67 -1.26
N PHE A 32 -3.40 21.36 -1.30
CA PHE A 32 -4.55 20.69 -1.91
C PHE A 32 -5.82 20.89 -1.07
N ARG A 33 -5.73 20.78 0.26
CA ARG A 33 -6.84 21.08 1.18
C ARG A 33 -7.36 22.51 0.98
N TYR A 34 -6.47 23.47 0.78
CA TYR A 34 -6.87 24.85 0.52
C TYR A 34 -7.41 25.06 -0.90
N ALA A 35 -6.75 24.53 -1.92
CA ALA A 35 -7.20 24.63 -3.31
C ALA A 35 -8.59 24.01 -3.50
N PHE A 36 -8.81 22.84 -2.92
CA PHE A 36 -10.03 22.05 -3.07
C PHE A 36 -11.09 22.35 -2.00
N ARG A 37 -10.94 23.41 -1.18
CA ARG A 37 -11.85 23.75 -0.06
C ARG A 37 -13.36 23.88 -0.40
N LYS A 38 -13.72 23.93 -1.69
CA LYS A 38 -15.10 24.01 -2.21
C LYS A 38 -15.51 22.76 -3.01
N ARG A 39 -14.69 21.71 -2.99
CA ARG A 39 -14.83 20.47 -3.77
C ARG A 39 -14.72 19.29 -2.80
N ASP A 40 -15.83 18.94 -2.17
CA ASP A 40 -15.87 17.88 -1.16
C ASP A 40 -15.43 16.52 -1.73
N ASP A 41 -15.69 16.28 -3.01
CA ASP A 41 -15.22 15.11 -3.76
C ASP A 41 -13.69 15.02 -3.77
N LEU A 42 -13.01 16.12 -4.05
CA LEU A 42 -11.55 16.18 -4.08
C LEU A 42 -10.95 16.19 -2.67
N LEU A 43 -11.62 16.83 -1.69
CA LEU A 43 -11.19 16.79 -0.29
C LEU A 43 -11.24 15.38 0.30
N ASN A 44 -12.27 14.60 -0.02
CA ASN A 44 -12.35 13.20 0.39
C ASN A 44 -11.20 12.40 -0.21
N ARG A 45 -10.87 12.62 -1.48
CA ARG A 45 -9.72 11.96 -2.11
C ARG A 45 -8.39 12.34 -1.44
N VAL A 46 -8.21 13.61 -1.07
CA VAL A 46 -7.01 14.04 -0.31
C VAL A 46 -6.94 13.39 1.07
N ARG A 47 -8.07 13.17 1.73
CA ARG A 47 -8.11 12.45 3.02
C ARG A 47 -7.71 10.99 2.86
N GLU A 48 -8.33 10.28 1.91
CA GLU A 48 -8.03 8.87 1.58
C GLU A 48 -6.54 8.66 1.30
N ILE A 49 -5.91 9.58 0.58
CA ILE A 49 -4.46 9.54 0.35
C ILE A 49 -3.73 9.58 1.71
N SER A 50 -3.99 10.60 2.53
CA SER A 50 -3.28 10.79 3.81
C SER A 50 -3.68 9.86 4.98
N GLU A 51 -4.49 8.81 4.76
CA GLU A 51 -4.94 7.90 5.83
C GLU A 51 -3.86 6.88 6.24
N GLY A 52 -2.92 6.59 5.34
CA GLY A 52 -1.82 5.66 5.58
C GLY A 52 -0.77 6.17 6.57
N SER A 53 0.10 5.27 7.02
CA SER A 53 1.22 5.60 7.90
C SER A 53 2.48 4.80 7.57
N GLY A 54 3.61 5.50 7.53
CA GLY A 54 4.93 4.90 7.31
C GLY A 54 5.50 5.21 5.93
N ASN A 55 6.68 4.66 5.66
CA ASN A 55 7.51 5.06 4.52
C ASN A 55 6.90 4.68 3.16
N ALA A 56 6.29 3.50 3.06
CA ALA A 56 5.64 3.05 1.82
C ALA A 56 4.41 3.92 1.52
N ASP A 57 3.60 4.22 2.53
CA ASP A 57 2.44 5.09 2.39
C ASP A 57 2.87 6.50 2.01
N MET A 58 3.90 7.07 2.64
CA MET A 58 4.42 8.40 2.27
C MET A 58 4.88 8.47 0.79
N ILE A 59 5.57 7.44 0.29
CA ILE A 59 5.96 7.36 -1.13
C ILE A 59 4.72 7.33 -2.02
N GLN A 60 3.73 6.50 -1.66
CA GLN A 60 2.49 6.39 -2.41
C GLN A 60 1.72 7.72 -2.40
N ASP A 61 1.66 8.42 -1.25
CA ASP A 61 1.02 9.72 -1.11
C ASP A 61 1.59 10.74 -2.08
N LEU A 62 2.92 10.82 -2.20
CA LEU A 62 3.59 11.74 -3.13
C LEU A 62 3.20 11.46 -4.59
N SER A 63 3.12 10.19 -4.98
CA SER A 63 2.70 9.78 -6.32
C SER A 63 1.23 10.10 -6.57
N ASP A 64 0.35 9.74 -5.63
CA ASP A 64 -1.09 9.96 -5.73
C ASP A 64 -1.44 11.45 -5.71
N LEU A 65 -0.76 12.27 -4.91
CA LEU A 65 -0.90 13.73 -4.91
C LEU A 65 -0.43 14.33 -6.23
N SER A 66 0.68 13.86 -6.80
CA SER A 66 1.13 14.30 -8.12
C SER A 66 0.07 14.03 -9.18
N ALA A 67 -0.46 12.80 -9.24
CA ALA A 67 -1.49 12.41 -10.19
C ALA A 67 -2.80 13.21 -9.99
N LEU A 68 -3.27 13.32 -8.74
CA LEU A 68 -4.47 14.08 -8.39
C LEU A 68 -4.34 15.56 -8.74
N GLY A 69 -3.18 16.15 -8.47
CA GLY A 69 -2.89 17.54 -8.79
C GLY A 69 -2.85 17.80 -10.30
N LYS A 70 -2.20 16.92 -11.06
CA LYS A 70 -2.13 17.00 -12.52
C LYS A 70 -3.51 16.90 -13.16
N ALA A 71 -4.37 16.03 -12.65
CA ALA A 71 -5.76 15.91 -13.10
C ALA A 71 -6.62 17.15 -12.76
N ASN A 72 -6.25 17.94 -11.75
CA ASN A 72 -7.05 19.05 -11.22
C ASN A 72 -6.28 20.39 -11.20
N LEU A 73 -5.37 20.60 -12.15
CA LEU A 73 -4.53 21.81 -12.22
C LEU A 73 -5.34 23.11 -12.21
N ALA A 74 -6.54 23.12 -12.79
CA ALA A 74 -7.41 24.30 -12.80
C ALA A 74 -7.76 24.79 -11.39
N GLU A 75 -7.94 23.88 -10.43
CA GLU A 75 -8.23 24.24 -9.03
C GLU A 75 -6.96 24.71 -8.30
N LEU A 76 -5.82 24.08 -8.57
CA LEU A 76 -4.52 24.48 -8.00
C LEU A 76 -4.03 25.84 -8.54
N ASN A 77 -4.29 26.15 -9.81
CA ASN A 77 -3.94 27.44 -10.42
C ASN A 77 -4.66 28.62 -9.75
N LYS A 78 -5.85 28.40 -9.17
CA LYS A 78 -6.60 29.45 -8.44
C LYS A 78 -5.83 29.97 -7.22
N ILE A 79 -4.93 29.16 -6.67
CA ILE A 79 -4.08 29.54 -5.53
C ILE A 79 -2.64 29.87 -5.97
N LYS A 80 -2.40 30.00 -7.28
CA LYS A 80 -1.07 30.22 -7.87
C LYS A 80 -0.05 29.14 -7.47
N PHE A 81 -0.53 27.90 -7.34
CA PHE A 81 0.33 26.75 -7.08
C PHE A 81 1.31 26.52 -8.22
N ASP A 82 2.55 26.15 -7.91
CA ASP A 82 3.59 25.82 -8.89
C ASP A 82 3.48 24.35 -9.34
N PRO A 83 3.10 24.06 -10.59
CA PRO A 83 2.96 22.69 -11.09
C PRO A 83 4.26 21.89 -11.04
N ALA A 84 5.43 22.54 -11.06
CA ALA A 84 6.73 21.85 -10.99
C ALA A 84 6.88 21.06 -9.68
N ARG A 85 6.19 21.46 -8.60
CA ARG A 85 6.15 20.69 -7.35
C ARG A 85 5.51 19.31 -7.51
N LEU A 86 4.58 19.14 -8.46
CA LEU A 86 3.96 17.83 -8.74
C LEU A 86 4.93 16.90 -9.47
N ASP A 87 5.69 17.43 -10.43
CA ASP A 87 6.71 16.66 -11.13
C ASP A 87 7.84 16.28 -10.18
N PHE A 88 8.23 17.20 -9.30
CA PHE A 88 9.19 16.93 -8.24
C PHE A 88 8.69 15.84 -7.28
N ALA A 89 7.42 15.87 -6.86
CA ALA A 89 6.84 14.84 -6.00
C ALA A 89 6.85 13.45 -6.63
N ALA A 90 6.50 13.33 -7.92
CA ALA A 90 6.56 12.06 -8.64
C ALA A 90 8.00 11.55 -8.74
N ALA A 91 8.95 12.41 -9.12
CA ALA A 91 10.36 12.03 -9.21
C ALA A 91 10.94 11.61 -7.85
N GLN A 92 10.58 12.31 -6.77
CA GLN A 92 10.93 11.94 -5.40
C GLN A 92 10.35 10.58 -5.02
N ALA A 93 9.08 10.32 -5.32
CA ALA A 93 8.44 9.05 -5.03
C ALA A 93 9.18 7.87 -5.70
N ASP A 94 9.51 7.99 -6.99
CA ASP A 94 10.26 6.97 -7.73
C ASP A 94 11.65 6.73 -7.12
N GLN A 95 12.40 7.80 -6.84
CA GLN A 95 13.74 7.70 -6.22
C GLN A 95 13.70 7.06 -4.83
N LEU A 96 12.70 7.41 -4.03
CA LEU A 96 12.51 6.85 -2.69
C LEU A 96 12.07 5.39 -2.76
N ALA A 97 11.22 5.00 -3.72
CA ALA A 97 10.83 3.61 -3.93
C ALA A 97 12.07 2.73 -4.22
N ASP A 98 12.94 3.18 -5.13
CA ASP A 98 14.19 2.49 -5.45
C ASP A 98 15.13 2.43 -4.23
N MET A 99 15.29 3.54 -3.50
CA MET A 99 16.13 3.59 -2.32
C MET A 99 15.61 2.69 -1.20
N LEU A 100 14.29 2.66 -0.98
CA LEU A 100 13.65 1.80 0.02
C LEU A 100 13.80 0.32 -0.36
N ALA A 101 13.68 -0.02 -1.65
CA ALA A 101 13.92 -1.36 -2.17
C ALA A 101 15.39 -1.79 -2.00
N LEU A 102 16.35 -0.88 -2.22
CA LEU A 102 17.78 -1.13 -2.01
C LEU A 102 18.14 -1.24 -0.52
N ALA A 103 17.62 -0.37 0.32
CA ALA A 103 17.85 -0.36 1.77
C ALA A 103 17.25 -1.61 2.43
N ASN A 104 16.06 -2.03 2.00
CA ASN A 104 15.47 -3.30 2.44
C ASN A 104 16.14 -4.51 1.77
N GLY A 105 16.95 -4.27 0.73
CA GLY A 105 17.57 -5.27 -0.14
C GLY A 105 16.51 -6.00 -0.94
N ALA A 106 16.63 -6.03 -2.28
CA ALA A 106 15.77 -6.79 -3.19
C ALA A 106 15.23 -8.06 -2.51
N SER A 107 13.96 -8.01 -2.09
CA SER A 107 13.51 -8.86 -1.01
C SER A 107 13.16 -10.24 -1.53
N HIS A 108 14.18 -11.09 -1.67
CA HIS A 108 13.99 -12.53 -1.66
C HIS A 108 13.28 -12.98 -0.37
N ASP A 109 13.39 -12.21 0.71
CA ASP A 109 12.72 -12.49 1.98
C ASP A 109 11.20 -12.22 1.94
N THR A 110 10.74 -11.15 1.27
CA THR A 110 9.30 -10.95 1.01
C THR A 110 8.73 -12.04 0.11
N ASN A 111 9.54 -12.56 -0.83
CA ASN A 111 9.15 -13.70 -1.66
C ASN A 111 9.13 -15.00 -0.84
N GLN A 112 10.10 -15.25 0.05
CA GLN A 112 10.11 -16.44 0.92
C GLN A 112 8.98 -16.41 1.96
N ALA A 113 8.72 -15.28 2.60
CA ALA A 113 7.61 -15.11 3.53
C ALA A 113 6.25 -15.27 2.82
N LYS A 114 6.13 -14.77 1.59
CA LYS A 114 4.95 -14.99 0.75
C LYS A 114 4.81 -16.45 0.35
N LEU A 115 5.86 -17.09 -0.15
CA LEU A 115 5.86 -18.50 -0.54
C LEU A 115 5.54 -19.42 0.66
N LEU A 116 6.11 -19.12 1.84
CA LEU A 116 5.82 -19.85 3.07
C LEU A 116 4.35 -19.68 3.49
N ARG A 117 3.80 -18.46 3.39
CA ARG A 117 2.39 -18.18 3.66
C ARG A 117 1.47 -18.91 2.68
N ASP A 118 1.80 -18.88 1.39
CA ASP A 118 1.02 -19.50 0.33
C ASP A 118 1.04 -21.04 0.48
N ALA A 119 2.19 -21.62 0.82
CA ALA A 119 2.33 -23.04 1.13
C ALA A 119 1.56 -23.44 2.40
N ALA A 120 1.65 -22.65 3.48
CA ALA A 120 0.89 -22.88 4.70
C ALA A 120 -0.62 -22.80 4.45
N PHE A 121 -1.08 -21.84 3.64
CA PHE A 121 -2.46 -21.71 3.24
C PHE A 121 -2.94 -22.93 2.43
N ALA A 122 -2.13 -23.40 1.46
CA ALA A 122 -2.47 -24.57 0.66
C ALA A 122 -2.68 -25.82 1.53
N HIS A 123 -1.73 -26.13 2.43
CA HIS A 123 -1.86 -27.27 3.32
C HIS A 123 -3.02 -27.14 4.30
N LEU A 124 -3.26 -25.95 4.84
CA LEU A 124 -4.44 -25.71 5.68
C LEU A 124 -5.73 -25.94 4.90
N LYS A 125 -5.80 -25.48 3.64
CA LYS A 125 -6.95 -25.65 2.77
C LYS A 125 -7.24 -27.12 2.50
N GLU A 126 -6.21 -27.90 2.16
CA GLU A 126 -6.30 -29.35 1.95
C GLU A 126 -6.87 -30.05 3.19
N ALA A 127 -6.31 -29.77 4.37
CA ALA A 127 -6.77 -30.36 5.63
C ALA A 127 -8.22 -29.98 5.96
N VAL A 128 -8.59 -28.71 5.78
CA VAL A 128 -9.96 -28.24 6.01
C VAL A 128 -10.95 -28.85 5.02
N ASP A 129 -10.58 -29.00 3.75
CA ASP A 129 -11.45 -29.61 2.74
C ASP A 129 -11.68 -31.09 3.01
N GLU A 130 -10.64 -31.82 3.43
CA GLU A 130 -10.75 -33.22 3.81
C GLU A 130 -11.67 -33.38 5.03
N LEU A 131 -11.47 -32.56 6.08
CA LEU A 131 -12.33 -32.55 7.26
C LEU A 131 -13.79 -32.23 6.91
N ARG A 132 -14.03 -31.28 6.00
CA ARG A 132 -15.38 -30.95 5.53
C ARG A 132 -16.00 -32.09 4.74
N THR A 133 -15.24 -32.76 3.89
CA THR A 133 -15.71 -33.89 3.09
C THR A 133 -16.06 -35.08 3.99
N ALA A 134 -15.17 -35.43 4.91
CA ALA A 134 -15.40 -36.45 5.92
C ALA A 134 -16.60 -36.11 6.81
N GLY A 135 -16.71 -34.86 7.27
CA GLY A 135 -17.85 -34.38 8.06
C GLY A 135 -19.18 -34.48 7.32
N LYS A 136 -19.23 -34.06 6.04
CA LYS A 136 -20.43 -34.21 5.19
C LYS A 136 -20.82 -35.67 5.04
N TYR A 137 -19.85 -36.58 4.87
CA TYR A 137 -20.12 -38.01 4.75
C TYR A 137 -20.61 -38.63 6.07
N ALA A 138 -19.92 -38.36 7.18
CA ALA A 138 -20.25 -38.88 8.50
C ALA A 138 -21.63 -38.40 8.97
N PHE A 139 -21.91 -37.11 8.79
CA PHE A 139 -23.14 -36.46 9.25
C PHE A 139 -24.22 -36.33 8.16
N ARG A 140 -24.13 -37.08 7.05
CA ARG A 140 -25.07 -37.01 5.90
C ARG A 140 -26.56 -37.19 6.27
N LYS A 141 -26.85 -37.83 7.41
CA LYS A 141 -28.22 -38.05 7.92
C LYS A 141 -28.62 -37.10 9.06
N GLN A 142 -27.68 -36.32 9.59
CA GLN A 142 -27.89 -35.40 10.73
C GLN A 142 -27.79 -33.95 10.24
N LYS A 143 -28.92 -33.39 9.80
CA LYS A 143 -28.98 -32.07 9.14
C LYS A 143 -28.33 -30.96 9.96
N ASP A 144 -28.55 -30.94 11.28
CA ASP A 144 -28.01 -29.92 12.19
C ASP A 144 -26.48 -29.94 12.22
N ARG A 145 -25.87 -31.13 12.16
CA ARG A 145 -24.42 -31.30 12.14
C ARG A 145 -23.83 -31.12 10.75
N TYR A 146 -24.55 -31.53 9.71
CA TYR A 146 -24.13 -31.40 8.31
C TYR A 146 -23.86 -29.95 7.90
N GLN A 147 -24.69 -29.02 8.36
CA GLN A 147 -24.58 -27.60 8.02
C GLN A 147 -23.21 -27.00 8.40
N GLY A 148 -22.61 -27.42 9.51
CA GLY A 148 -21.30 -26.94 9.97
C GLY A 148 -20.13 -27.27 9.05
N TYR A 149 -20.30 -28.24 8.15
CA TYR A 149 -19.27 -28.68 7.19
C TYR A 149 -19.50 -28.13 5.77
N THR A 150 -20.47 -27.23 5.60
CA THR A 150 -20.71 -26.52 4.34
C THR A 150 -20.09 -25.12 4.38
N SER A 151 -19.44 -24.71 3.30
CA SER A 151 -18.91 -23.34 3.20
C SER A 151 -20.07 -22.36 3.07
N GLN A 152 -20.13 -21.35 3.95
CA GLN A 152 -21.15 -20.30 3.87
C GLN A 152 -21.04 -19.46 2.59
N TYR A 153 -19.81 -19.35 2.05
CA TYR A 153 -19.49 -18.55 0.86
C TYR A 153 -19.81 -19.27 -0.47
N HIS A 154 -19.84 -20.61 -0.45
CA HIS A 154 -20.18 -21.44 -1.62
C HIS A 154 -21.61 -22.02 -1.53
N LYS A 155 -22.50 -21.41 -0.75
CA LYS A 155 -23.92 -21.77 -0.78
C LYS A 155 -24.48 -21.39 -2.17
N LYS A 156 -24.67 -22.38 -3.03
CA LYS A 156 -25.63 -22.30 -4.13
C LYS A 156 -27.02 -22.59 -3.59
#